data_AF-A0A0D3BMY1-F1
#
_entry.id   AF-A0A0D3BMY1-F1
#
_cell.length_a   1.000
_cell.length_b   1.000
_cell.length_c   1.000
_cell.angle_alpha   90.00
_cell.angle_beta   90.00
_cell.angle_gamma   90.00
#
_symmetry.space_group_name_H-M   'P 1'
#
loop_
_entity.id
_entity.type
_entity.pdbx_description
1 polymer ?
#
loop_
_entity_poly.entity_id
_entity_poly.type
_entity_poly.pdbx_seq_one_letter_code
_entity_poly.pdbx_strand_id
1 'polypeptide(L)'
;MLELAKEWGWVSEGTGMDLDLEKLLSIMIEESDPRLPPGYFKMDEMASRAKMNSPSLKKMMSALVKEGYAVSRSHIISNGLKTDCPMSHFIRIAKDEMQS
;
A
#
# COMPACT_ATOMS: atom_id res chain seq x y z
N MET A 1 15.60 -3.39 -11.66
CA MET A 1 15.71 -1.92 -11.50
C MET A 1 16.31 -1.55 -10.16
N LEU A 2 15.77 -2.02 -9.02
CA LEU A 2 16.39 -1.81 -7.70
C LEU A 2 17.84 -2.33 -7.62
N GLU A 3 18.10 -3.56 -8.10
CA GLU A 3 19.46 -4.12 -8.12
C GLU A 3 20.42 -3.29 -8.98
N LEU A 4 19.98 -2.81 -10.15
CA LEU A 4 20.78 -1.91 -11.00
C LEU A 4 21.06 -0.57 -10.30
N ALA A 5 20.09 -0.03 -9.57
CA ALA A 5 20.28 1.21 -8.82
C ALA A 5 21.30 1.05 -7.69
N LYS A 6 21.35 -0.13 -7.04
CA LYS A 6 22.39 -0.48 -6.07
C LYS A 6 23.75 -0.62 -6.74
N GLU A 7 23.83 -1.34 -7.87
CA GLU A 7 25.07 -1.50 -8.65
C GLU A 7 25.65 -0.16 -9.12
N TRP A 8 24.79 0.80 -9.47
CA TRP A 8 25.19 2.14 -9.89
C TRP A 8 25.44 3.12 -8.73
N GLY A 9 25.27 2.67 -7.49
CA GLY A 9 25.47 3.49 -6.29
C GLY A 9 24.46 4.63 -6.12
N TRP A 10 23.29 4.54 -6.78
CA TRP A 10 22.18 5.50 -6.60
C TRP A 10 21.44 5.31 -5.29
N VAL A 11 21.63 4.14 -4.68
CA VAL A 11 21.05 3.75 -3.41
C VAL A 11 22.21 3.31 -2.54
N SER A 12 22.70 4.20 -1.69
CA SER A 12 23.86 3.96 -0.81
C SER A 12 23.45 3.99 0.67
N GLU A 13 24.14 3.24 1.52
CA GLU A 13 23.94 3.31 2.98
C GLU A 13 24.53 4.63 3.51
N GLY A 14 23.82 5.76 3.39
CA GLY A 14 24.42 7.01 3.89
C GLY A 14 23.58 8.27 3.99
N THR A 15 22.54 8.47 3.18
CA THR A 15 21.79 9.75 3.22
C THR A 15 20.27 9.58 3.16
N GLY A 16 19.54 10.58 3.66
CA GLY A 16 18.08 10.56 3.68
C GLY A 16 17.44 10.41 2.30
N MET A 17 18.10 10.89 1.25
CA MET A 17 17.63 10.80 -0.14
C MET A 17 17.80 9.37 -0.71
N ASP A 18 18.86 8.65 -0.30
CA ASP A 18 19.10 7.26 -0.70
C ASP A 18 18.02 6.32 -0.15
N LEU A 19 17.65 6.52 1.11
CA LEU A 19 16.57 5.78 1.77
C LEU A 19 15.21 5.99 1.09
N ASP A 20 15.01 7.14 0.45
CA ASP A 20 13.74 7.47 -0.20
C ASP A 20 13.63 6.82 -1.59
N LEU A 21 14.74 6.74 -2.35
CA LEU A 21 14.74 6.01 -3.62
C LEU A 21 14.59 4.49 -3.41
N GLU A 22 15.28 3.92 -2.42
CA GLU A 22 15.14 2.49 -2.09
C GLU A 22 13.70 2.12 -1.74
N LYS A 23 13.07 2.92 -0.87
CA LYS A 23 11.68 2.73 -0.46
C LYS A 23 10.73 2.86 -1.64
N LEU A 24 10.94 3.87 -2.49
CA LEU A 24 10.11 4.07 -3.67
C LEU A 24 10.17 2.86 -4.61
N LEU A 25 11.39 2.42 -4.96
CA LEU A 25 11.58 1.27 -5.84
C LEU A 25 11.02 -0.03 -5.23
N SER A 26 11.12 -0.19 -3.91
CA SER A 26 10.51 -1.33 -3.20
C SER A 26 8.98 -1.30 -3.30
N ILE A 27 8.35 -0.14 -3.10
CA ILE A 27 6.90 0.03 -3.29
C ILE A 27 6.51 -0.27 -4.74
N MET A 28 7.27 0.21 -5.72
CA MET A 28 6.99 -0.06 -7.14
C MET A 28 7.12 -1.55 -7.50
N ILE A 29 8.04 -2.28 -6.87
CA ILE A 29 8.16 -3.74 -7.04
C ILE A 29 6.93 -4.44 -6.44
N GLU A 30 6.52 -4.10 -5.23
CA GLU A 30 5.30 -4.65 -4.61
C GLU A 30 4.05 -4.32 -5.44
N GLU A 31 3.96 -3.10 -5.98
CA GLU A 31 2.84 -2.63 -6.80
C GLU A 31 2.78 -3.27 -8.20
N SER A 32 3.87 -3.92 -8.64
CA SER A 32 3.95 -4.61 -9.92
C SER A 32 3.34 -6.03 -9.88
N ASP A 33 2.75 -6.43 -8.76
CA ASP A 33 2.04 -7.72 -8.65
C ASP A 33 0.91 -7.80 -9.70
N PRO A 34 0.89 -8.84 -10.58
CA PRO A 34 -0.11 -8.99 -11.63
C PRO A 34 -1.55 -9.18 -11.11
N ARG A 35 -1.73 -9.53 -9.83
CA ARG A 35 -3.05 -9.61 -9.20
C ARG A 35 -3.66 -8.23 -8.94
N LEU A 36 -2.82 -7.19 -8.84
CA LEU A 36 -3.29 -5.85 -8.48
C LEU A 36 -3.94 -5.17 -9.69
N PRO A 37 -5.22 -4.77 -9.59
CA PRO A 37 -5.89 -4.07 -10.67
C PRO A 37 -5.33 -2.64 -10.84
N PRO A 38 -5.57 -2.01 -12.00
CA PRO A 38 -5.26 -0.60 -12.20
C PRO A 38 -6.08 0.28 -11.23
N GLY A 39 -5.48 1.39 -10.79
CA GLY A 39 -6.08 2.31 -9.82
C GLY A 39 -5.61 2.06 -8.38
N TYR A 40 -6.22 2.77 -7.43
CA TYR A 40 -5.92 2.65 -6.00
C TYR A 40 -7.11 3.13 -5.17
N PHE A 41 -7.21 2.62 -3.95
CA PHE A 41 -8.14 3.09 -2.93
C PHE A 41 -7.46 4.15 -2.07
N LYS A 42 -8.13 5.29 -1.87
CA LYS A 42 -7.74 6.29 -0.87
C LYS A 42 -8.46 5.98 0.44
N MET A 43 -7.69 5.81 1.52
CA MET A 43 -8.27 5.44 2.82
C MET A 43 -9.20 6.52 3.38
N ASP A 44 -8.86 7.79 3.19
CA ASP A 44 -9.64 8.96 3.58
C ASP A 44 -10.98 9.05 2.83
N GLU A 45 -10.97 8.83 1.51
CA GLU A 45 -12.19 8.76 0.70
C GLU A 45 -13.08 7.58 1.13
N MET A 46 -12.48 6.42 1.36
CA MET A 46 -13.21 5.24 1.83
C MET A 46 -13.88 5.50 3.18
N ALA A 47 -13.13 6.03 4.15
CA ALA A 47 -13.64 6.33 5.50
C ALA A 47 -14.76 7.38 5.47
N SER A 48 -14.59 8.44 4.68
CA SER A 48 -15.60 9.48 4.46
C SER A 48 -16.90 8.88 3.89
N ARG A 49 -16.81 8.07 2.83
CA ARG A 49 -17.97 7.43 2.20
C ARG A 49 -18.63 6.39 3.09
N ALA A 50 -17.85 5.68 3.90
CA ALA A 50 -18.35 4.69 4.85
C ALA A 50 -18.85 5.31 6.18
N LYS A 51 -18.74 6.64 6.35
CA LYS A 51 -19.10 7.38 7.57
C LYS A 51 -18.47 6.78 8.83
N MET A 52 -17.18 6.48 8.75
CA MET A 52 -16.41 5.88 9.83
C MET A 52 -15.03 6.51 9.94
N ASN A 53 -14.33 6.24 11.05
CA ASN A 53 -12.91 6.57 11.15
C ASN A 53 -12.09 5.66 10.24
N SER A 54 -10.95 6.15 9.75
CA SER A 54 -10.04 5.33 8.95
C SER A 54 -9.16 4.47 9.86
N PRO A 55 -9.08 3.14 9.66
CA PRO A 55 -8.02 2.35 10.27
C PRO A 55 -6.65 2.79 9.73
N SER A 56 -5.58 2.43 10.43
CA SER A 56 -4.23 2.70 9.95
C SER A 56 -3.93 1.87 8.70
N LEU A 57 -3.17 2.43 7.77
CA LEU A 57 -2.82 1.77 6.51
C LEU A 57 -2.15 0.41 6.75
N LYS A 58 -1.29 0.31 7.79
CA LYS A 58 -0.64 -0.94 8.20
C LYS A 58 -1.63 -1.99 8.70
N LYS A 59 -2.62 -1.61 9.52
CA LYS A 59 -3.68 -2.53 9.99
C LYS A 59 -4.48 -3.05 8.81
N MET A 60 -4.91 -2.14 7.92
CA MET A 60 -5.69 -2.50 6.73
C MET A 60 -4.93 -3.47 5.82
N MET A 61 -3.66 -3.21 5.52
CA MET A 61 -2.84 -4.12 4.72
C MET A 61 -2.72 -5.50 5.37
N SER A 62 -2.45 -5.56 6.67
CA SER A 62 -2.35 -6.83 7.41
C SER A 62 -3.64 -7.63 7.34
N ALA A 63 -4.79 -6.98 7.51
CA ALA A 63 -6.09 -7.62 7.42
C ALA A 63 -6.40 -8.14 6.00
N LEU A 64 -6.09 -7.37 4.96
CA LEU A 64 -6.23 -7.80 3.56
C LEU A 64 -5.37 -9.04 3.25
N VAL A 65 -4.11 -9.06 3.69
CA VAL A 65 -3.22 -10.22 3.52
C VAL A 65 -3.78 -11.44 4.26
N LYS A 66 -4.29 -11.27 5.49
CA LYS A 66 -4.90 -12.36 6.27
C LYS A 66 -6.13 -12.96 5.58
N GLU A 67 -6.92 -12.15 4.88
CA GLU A 67 -8.06 -12.61 4.10
C GLU A 67 -7.68 -13.15 2.70
N GLY A 68 -6.39 -13.12 2.33
CA GLY A 68 -5.87 -13.71 1.09
C GLY A 68 -5.86 -12.76 -0.13
N TYR A 69 -6.16 -11.48 0.09
CA TYR A 69 -6.10 -10.45 -0.94
C TYR A 69 -4.66 -10.02 -1.24
N ALA A 70 -4.38 -9.75 -2.52
CA ALA A 70 -3.17 -9.04 -2.88
C ALA A 70 -3.31 -7.59 -2.42
N VAL A 71 -2.25 -7.04 -1.83
CA VAL A 71 -2.24 -5.64 -1.40
C VAL A 71 -0.85 -5.05 -1.49
N SER A 72 -0.75 -3.83 -1.99
CA SER A 72 0.46 -3.01 -1.95
C SER A 72 0.11 -1.57 -1.59
N ARG A 73 1.13 -0.79 -1.20
CA ARG A 73 0.99 0.67 -1.21
C ARG A 73 0.96 1.19 -2.64
N SER A 74 0.46 2.40 -2.80
CA SER A 74 0.55 3.14 -4.06
C SER A 74 1.75 4.10 -4.03
N HIS A 75 2.66 4.00 -5.00
CA HIS A 75 3.72 4.99 -5.17
C HIS A 75 3.18 6.39 -5.53
N ILE A 76 1.94 6.47 -6.04
CA ILE A 76 1.29 7.71 -6.49
C ILE A 76 0.86 8.58 -5.30
N ILE A 77 0.41 7.98 -4.20
CA ILE A 77 -0.09 8.72 -3.04
C ILE A 77 0.15 7.96 -1.73
N SER A 78 0.59 8.69 -0.69
CA SER A 78 1.01 8.13 0.60
C SER A 78 -0.08 7.38 1.36
N ASN A 79 -1.36 7.75 1.17
CA ASN A 79 -2.52 7.12 1.80
C ASN A 79 -3.30 6.19 0.83
N GLY A 80 -2.62 5.76 -0.25
CA GLY A 80 -3.19 4.93 -1.30
C GLY A 80 -2.83 3.46 -1.14
N LEU A 81 -3.80 2.59 -1.36
CA LEU A 81 -3.64 1.14 -1.38
C LEU A 81 -4.10 0.57 -2.71
N LYS A 82 -3.34 -0.37 -3.27
CA LYS A 82 -3.82 -1.23 -4.34
C LYS A 82 -4.22 -2.56 -3.77
N THR A 83 -5.34 -3.12 -4.23
CA THR A 83 -5.78 -4.46 -3.82
C THR A 83 -6.76 -5.03 -4.83
N ASP A 84 -6.79 -6.36 -4.95
CA ASP A 84 -7.82 -7.12 -5.67
C ASP A 84 -9.13 -7.29 -4.86
N CYS A 85 -9.16 -6.76 -3.64
CA CYS A 85 -10.34 -6.79 -2.77
C CYS A 85 -11.48 -5.90 -3.31
N PRO A 86 -12.70 -6.45 -3.50
CA PRO A 86 -13.88 -5.66 -3.85
C PRO A 86 -14.21 -4.62 -2.77
N MET A 87 -14.75 -3.46 -3.16
CA MET A 87 -15.05 -2.35 -2.24
C MET A 87 -15.95 -2.76 -1.05
N SER A 88 -16.91 -3.66 -1.27
CA SER A 88 -17.80 -4.16 -0.21
C SER A 88 -17.03 -4.89 0.89
N HIS A 89 -16.06 -5.73 0.51
CA HIS A 89 -15.19 -6.45 1.44
C HIS A 89 -14.17 -5.52 2.08
N PHE A 90 -13.62 -4.59 1.30
CA PHE A 90 -12.69 -3.57 1.79
C PHE A 90 -13.30 -2.76 2.94
N ILE A 91 -14.54 -2.30 2.80
CA ILE A 91 -15.25 -1.55 3.85
C ILE A 91 -15.56 -2.46 5.06
N ARG A 92 -15.95 -3.72 4.85
CA ARG A 92 -16.18 -4.68 5.95
C ARG A 92 -14.92 -4.85 6.79
N ILE A 93 -13.81 -5.19 6.15
CA ILE A 93 -12.51 -5.40 6.80
C ILE A 93 -12.09 -4.14 7.57
N ALA A 94 -12.26 -2.97 6.97
CA ALA A 94 -11.93 -1.71 7.63
C ALA A 94 -12.74 -1.48 8.91
N LYS A 95 -14.02 -1.89 8.93
CA LYS A 95 -14.89 -1.80 10.12
C LYS A 95 -14.46 -2.76 11.21
N ASP A 96 -14.13 -3.99 10.83
CA ASP A 96 -13.68 -5.03 11.77
C ASP A 96 -12.37 -4.60 12.47
N GLU A 97 -11.43 -3.99 11.74
CA GLU A 97 -10.16 -3.45 12.27
C GLU A 97 -10.32 -2.19 13.13
N MET A 98 -11.50 -1.55 13.11
CA MET A 98 -11.81 -0.40 13.97
C MET A 98 -12.46 -0.80 15.29
N GLN A 99 -12.97 -2.03 15.38
CA GLN A 99 -13.58 -2.59 16.59
C GLN A 99 -12.58 -3.44 17.39
N SER A 100 -11.36 -3.62 16.89
CA SER A 100 -10.28 -4.44 17.44
C SER A 100 -9.03 -3.64 17.83
#